data_AF-A0A1H7LTJ6-F1
#
_entry.id   AF-A0A1H7LTJ6-F1
#
_cell.length_a   1.000
_cell.length_b   1.000
_cell.length_c   1.000
_cell.angle_alpha   90.00
_cell.angle_beta   90.00
_cell.angle_gamma   90.00
#
_symmetry.space_group_name_H-M   'P 1'
#
loop_
_entity.id
_entity.type
_entity.pdbx_description
1 polymer ?
#
loop_
_entity_poly.entity_id
_entity_poly.type
_entity_poly.pdbx_seq_one_letter_code
_entity_poly.pdbx_strand_id
1 'polypeptide(L)'
;MGQEIEKKFLVVSDAWKKHVTKSVKLRQGYLCGNKSASVRVRVSDEQADLNIKSATLGVQRQEFEYPIPATDAHELLESLCHHPLIEKTRHFVPVGDHLWEVDVFEGDNAGLVVAEVELEHAQQEPEIPAWAGEEVSHDPRYYNTSLVQHPYKDW
;
A
#
# COMPACT_ATOMS: atom_id res chain seq x y z
N MET A 1 10.94 17.95 4.93
CA MET A 1 10.48 16.73 4.25
C MET A 1 9.23 16.28 4.98
N GLY A 2 8.12 16.19 4.24
CA GLY A 2 6.78 16.03 4.80
C GLY A 2 6.59 14.63 5.38
N GLN A 3 5.85 14.57 6.47
CA GLN A 3 5.28 13.33 6.96
C GLN A 3 4.04 13.07 6.11
N GLU A 4 3.96 11.92 5.41
CA GLU A 4 2.71 11.50 4.77
C GLU A 4 1.69 11.22 5.87
N ILE A 5 0.51 11.83 5.74
CA ILE A 5 -0.60 11.68 6.68
C ILE A 5 -1.73 11.06 5.88
N GLU A 6 -2.13 9.85 6.26
CA GLU A 6 -3.17 9.11 5.55
C GLU A 6 -4.21 8.58 6.54
N LYS A 7 -5.44 8.36 6.05
CA LYS A 7 -6.45 7.56 6.73
C LYS A 7 -6.79 6.34 5.89
N LYS A 8 -7.05 5.21 6.55
CA LYS A 8 -7.34 3.92 5.94
C LYS A 8 -8.68 3.38 6.39
N PHE A 9 -9.47 2.86 5.45
CA PHE A 9 -10.82 2.38 5.69
C PHE A 9 -11.03 0.99 5.09
N LEU A 10 -11.87 0.18 5.73
CA LEU A 10 -12.45 -1.01 5.11
C LEU A 10 -13.50 -0.62 4.08
N VAL A 11 -13.52 -1.30 2.94
CA VAL A 11 -14.52 -1.06 1.90
C VAL A 11 -15.72 -1.98 2.10
N VAL A 12 -16.91 -1.39 2.23
CA VAL A 12 -18.14 -2.11 2.57
C VAL A 12 -19.10 -2.33 1.40
N SER A 13 -18.81 -1.74 0.23
CA SER A 13 -19.61 -1.98 -0.99
C SER A 13 -18.82 -1.69 -2.26
N ASP A 14 -19.29 -2.23 -3.38
CA ASP A 14 -18.71 -2.03 -4.71
C ASP A 14 -19.09 -0.70 -5.39
N ALA A 15 -19.77 0.21 -4.68
CA ALA A 15 -20.28 1.45 -5.25
C ALA A 15 -19.17 2.38 -5.78
N TRP A 16 -17.92 2.23 -5.31
CA TRP A 16 -16.75 2.96 -5.78
C TRP A 16 -16.35 2.60 -7.22
N LYS A 17 -16.65 1.38 -7.70
CA LYS A 17 -16.18 0.86 -9.00
C LYS A 17 -16.61 1.75 -10.18
N LYS A 18 -17.79 2.37 -10.09
CA LYS A 18 -18.33 3.27 -11.14
C LYS A 18 -17.63 4.63 -11.20
N HIS A 19 -16.81 4.95 -10.21
CA HIS A 19 -16.11 6.24 -10.08
C HIS A 19 -14.59 6.12 -10.32
N VAL A 20 -14.12 4.93 -10.69
CA VAL A 20 -12.70 4.70 -10.96
C VAL A 20 -12.25 5.49 -12.18
N THR A 21 -11.20 6.28 -12.04
CA THR A 21 -10.60 7.05 -13.14
C THR A 21 -9.31 6.43 -13.67
N LYS A 22 -8.59 5.69 -12.82
CA LYS A 22 -7.35 5.01 -13.16
C LYS A 22 -7.20 3.75 -12.31
N SER A 23 -6.53 2.73 -12.85
CA SER A 23 -6.12 1.55 -12.09
C SER A 23 -4.66 1.24 -12.39
N VAL A 24 -3.93 0.72 -11.40
CA VAL A 24 -2.52 0.33 -11.50
C VAL A 24 -2.34 -1.02 -10.81
N LYS A 25 -1.66 -1.95 -11.46
CA LYS A 25 -1.29 -3.21 -10.82
C LYS A 25 -0.01 -3.02 -10.03
N LEU A 26 -0.04 -3.44 -8.77
CA LEU A 26 1.07 -3.33 -7.85
C LEU A 26 1.50 -4.71 -7.38
N ARG A 27 2.80 -4.98 -7.50
CA ARG A 27 3.44 -6.15 -6.87
C ARG A 27 4.63 -5.65 -6.07
N GLN A 28 4.75 -6.07 -4.82
CA GLN A 28 5.87 -5.66 -3.98
C GLN A 28 6.28 -6.78 -3.02
N GLY A 29 7.54 -6.75 -2.65
CA GLY A 29 8.17 -7.72 -1.75
C GLY A 29 9.32 -7.09 -0.99
N TYR A 30 9.75 -7.74 0.08
CA TYR A 30 10.85 -7.27 0.91
C TYR A 30 12.04 -8.22 0.73
N LEU A 31 13.19 -7.68 0.29
CA LEU A 31 14.41 -8.47 0.07
C LEU A 31 15.05 -8.88 1.39
N CYS A 32 15.27 -7.89 2.24
CA CYS A 32 15.85 -8.07 3.56
C CYS A 32 15.45 -6.91 4.45
N GLY A 33 15.45 -7.19 5.75
CA GLY A 33 15.27 -6.20 6.79
C GLY A 33 16.19 -6.52 7.96
N ASN A 34 16.70 -5.48 8.59
CA ASN A 34 17.41 -5.60 9.86
C ASN A 34 16.87 -4.55 10.85
N LYS A 35 17.46 -4.46 12.03
CA LYS A 35 17.01 -3.50 13.05
C LYS A 35 17.14 -2.03 12.63
N SER A 36 17.89 -1.72 11.57
CA SER A 36 18.15 -0.36 11.11
C SER A 36 17.47 0.00 9.79
N ALA A 37 17.14 -0.95 8.92
CA ALA A 37 16.53 -0.68 7.61
C ALA A 37 15.73 -1.85 7.03
N SER A 38 14.82 -1.53 6.12
CA SER A 38 14.10 -2.47 5.26
C SER A 38 14.28 -2.09 3.79
N VAL A 39 14.51 -3.08 2.93
CA VAL A 39 14.59 -2.91 1.48
C VAL A 39 13.36 -3.55 0.82
N ARG A 40 12.58 -2.74 0.11
CA ARG A 40 11.39 -3.16 -0.62
C ARG A 40 11.62 -3.01 -2.12
N VAL A 41 11.25 -4.03 -2.87
CA VAL A 41 11.11 -3.99 -4.33
C VAL A 41 9.63 -3.76 -4.61
N ARG A 42 9.29 -2.82 -5.48
CA ARG A 42 7.93 -2.60 -5.98
C ARG A 42 7.93 -2.50 -7.49
N VAL A 43 6.92 -3.11 -8.10
CA VAL A 43 6.55 -2.95 -9.51
C VAL A 43 5.17 -2.33 -9.55
N SER A 44 5.03 -1.25 -10.32
CA SER A 44 3.79 -0.54 -10.60
C SER A 44 3.56 -0.50 -12.11
N ASP A 45 2.69 -1.38 -12.60
CA ASP A 45 2.56 -1.72 -14.02
C ASP A 45 3.93 -2.02 -14.66
N GLU A 46 4.46 -1.11 -15.49
CA GLU A 46 5.75 -1.27 -16.20
C GLU A 46 6.93 -0.56 -15.52
N GLN A 47 6.69 0.13 -14.40
CA GLN A 47 7.72 0.86 -13.65
C GLN A 47 8.10 0.08 -12.40
N ALA A 48 9.36 0.19 -11.98
CA ALA A 48 9.82 -0.46 -10.77
C ALA A 48 10.78 0.41 -9.97
N ASP A 49 10.73 0.24 -8.66
CA ASP A 49 11.54 0.96 -7.69
C ASP A 49 12.09 0.04 -6.60
N LEU A 50 13.32 0.33 -6.17
CA LEU A 50 13.86 -0.09 -4.90
C LEU A 50 13.68 1.02 -3.89
N ASN A 51 13.14 0.64 -2.75
CA ASN A 51 12.86 1.55 -1.67
C ASN A 51 13.57 1.08 -0.39
N ILE A 52 14.38 1.96 0.19
CA ILE A 52 15.14 1.68 1.42
C ILE A 52 14.62 2.63 2.50
N LYS A 53 13.97 2.07 3.53
CA LYS A 53 13.44 2.83 4.67
C LYS A 53 14.19 2.49 5.95
N SER A 54 14.51 3.49 6.77
CA SER A 54 15.04 3.27 8.11
C SER A 54 13.99 2.60 9.01
N ALA A 55 14.40 1.57 9.76
CA ALA A 55 13.53 0.82 10.67
C ALA A 55 13.21 1.56 11.99
N THR A 56 13.82 2.73 12.23
CA THR A 56 13.62 3.51 13.45
C THR A 56 12.15 3.93 13.59
N LEU A 57 11.58 3.65 14.76
CA LEU A 57 10.29 4.18 15.20
C LEU A 57 10.51 5.66 15.61
N GLY A 58 9.95 6.58 14.83
CA GLY A 58 10.06 8.02 15.05
C GLY A 58 9.35 8.80 13.95
N VAL A 59 9.13 10.10 14.19
CA VAL A 59 8.30 11.01 13.36
C VAL A 59 8.88 11.23 11.96
N GLN A 60 10.17 10.95 11.74
CA GLN A 60 10.83 11.06 10.44
C GLN A 60 11.60 9.79 10.13
N ARG A 61 11.19 9.08 9.09
CA ARG A 61 11.92 7.94 8.53
C ARG A 61 12.80 8.44 7.40
N GLN A 62 14.06 7.99 7.37
CA GLN A 62 14.88 8.15 6.18
C GLN A 62 14.36 7.21 5.12
N GLU A 63 14.15 7.75 3.93
CA GLU A 63 13.64 7.02 2.78
C GLU A 63 14.47 7.37 1.55
N PHE A 64 14.86 6.33 0.83
CA PHE A 64 15.58 6.43 -0.43
C PHE A 64 14.83 5.59 -1.47
N GLU A 65 14.55 6.20 -2.63
CA GLU A 65 13.86 5.55 -3.73
C GLU A 65 14.74 5.61 -4.98
N TYR A 66 14.90 4.45 -5.63
CA TYR A 66 15.73 4.29 -6.81
C TYR A 66 14.94 3.56 -7.89
N PRO A 67 14.75 4.14 -9.09
CA PRO A 67 14.17 3.41 -10.20
C PRO A 67 15.09 2.27 -10.61
N ILE A 68 14.53 1.11 -10.92
CA ILE A 68 15.25 -0.06 -11.45
C ILE A 68 14.52 -0.62 -12.68
N PRO A 69 15.19 -1.38 -13.56
CA PRO A 69 14.51 -2.05 -14.67
C PRO A 69 13.41 -2.98 -14.17
N ALA A 70 12.24 -2.96 -14.82
CA ALA A 70 11.10 -3.80 -14.43
C ALA A 70 11.41 -5.30 -14.52
N THR A 71 12.24 -5.71 -15.49
CA THR A 71 12.72 -7.10 -15.62
C THR A 71 13.47 -7.55 -14.37
N ASP A 72 14.39 -6.73 -13.88
CA ASP A 72 15.21 -7.02 -12.71
C ASP A 72 14.31 -7.06 -11.46
N ALA A 73 13.37 -6.13 -11.35
CA ALA A 73 12.42 -6.09 -10.24
C ALA A 73 11.56 -7.36 -10.17
N HIS A 74 11.07 -7.87 -11.30
CA HIS A 74 10.33 -9.12 -11.34
C HIS A 74 11.18 -10.31 -10.90
N GLU A 75 12.43 -10.41 -11.38
CA GLU A 75 13.35 -11.47 -10.96
C GLU A 75 13.63 -11.40 -9.44
N LEU A 76 13.85 -10.20 -8.90
CA LEU A 76 14.06 -9.99 -7.46
C LEU A 76 12.83 -10.41 -6.64
N LEU A 77 11.62 -10.05 -7.08
CA LEU A 77 10.37 -10.41 -6.42
C LEU A 77 10.16 -11.92 -6.37
N GLU A 78 10.49 -12.64 -7.45
CA GLU A 78 10.25 -14.08 -7.56
C GLU A 78 11.31 -14.94 -6.87
N SER A 79 12.55 -14.46 -6.82
CA SER A 79 13.69 -15.30 -6.39
C SER A 79 14.29 -14.91 -5.05
N LEU A 80 14.26 -13.63 -4.67
CA LEU A 80 15.00 -13.12 -3.51
C LEU A 80 14.12 -12.47 -2.43
N CYS A 81 12.91 -12.04 -2.76
CA CYS A 81 12.00 -11.47 -1.77
C CYS A 81 11.40 -12.53 -0.83
N HIS A 82 11.11 -12.11 0.40
CA HIS A 82 10.29 -12.89 1.32
C HIS A 82 8.86 -13.03 0.79
N HIS A 83 8.30 -14.23 0.94
CA HIS A 83 6.92 -14.55 0.59
C HIS A 83 6.01 -14.61 1.84
N PRO A 84 4.71 -14.36 1.68
CA PRO A 84 4.03 -13.95 0.45
C PRO A 84 4.39 -12.53 -0.02
N LEU A 85 4.26 -12.30 -1.32
CA LEU A 85 4.31 -10.95 -1.88
C LEU A 85 3.02 -10.21 -1.55
N ILE A 86 3.08 -8.87 -1.57
CA ILE A 86 1.88 -8.04 -1.60
C ILE A 86 1.54 -7.75 -3.05
N GLU A 87 0.43 -8.29 -3.49
CA GLU A 87 -0.11 -8.13 -4.84
C GLU A 87 -1.49 -7.49 -4.72
N LYS A 88 -1.74 -6.43 -5.50
CA LYS A 88 -3.01 -5.72 -5.48
C LYS A 88 -3.22 -4.92 -6.77
N THR A 89 -4.48 -4.67 -7.10
CA THR A 89 -4.84 -3.63 -8.06
C THR A 89 -5.30 -2.40 -7.29
N ARG A 90 -4.60 -1.27 -7.47
CA ARG A 90 -4.97 0.02 -6.89
C ARG A 90 -5.84 0.79 -7.87
N HIS A 91 -7.02 1.17 -7.42
CA HIS A 91 -7.98 1.99 -8.17
C HIS A 91 -8.04 3.40 -7.60
N PHE A 92 -7.97 4.40 -8.46
CA PHE A 92 -8.04 5.80 -8.09
C PHE A 92 -9.47 6.31 -8.26
N VAL A 93 -10.05 6.84 -7.19
CA VAL A 93 -11.46 7.24 -7.11
C VAL A 93 -11.55 8.67 -6.58
N PRO A 94 -11.90 9.67 -7.40
CA PRO A 94 -12.11 11.04 -6.93
C PRO A 94 -13.36 11.14 -6.06
N VAL A 95 -13.23 11.77 -4.89
CA VAL A 95 -14.34 12.08 -3.98
C VAL A 95 -14.08 13.45 -3.36
N GLY A 96 -14.95 14.41 -3.65
CA GLY A 96 -14.71 15.81 -3.26
C GLY A 96 -13.38 16.33 -3.82
N ASP A 97 -12.56 16.89 -2.93
CA ASP A 97 -11.23 17.42 -3.24
C ASP A 97 -10.11 16.37 -3.13
N HIS A 98 -10.44 15.13 -2.74
CA HIS A 98 -9.46 14.07 -2.49
C HIS A 98 -9.48 13.00 -3.58
N LEU A 99 -8.30 12.45 -3.85
CA LEU A 99 -8.15 11.25 -4.64
C LEU A 99 -8.00 10.05 -3.69
N TRP A 100 -8.99 9.17 -3.67
CA TRP A 100 -8.94 7.97 -2.87
C TRP A 100 -8.25 6.85 -3.64
N GLU A 101 -7.44 6.07 -2.92
CA GLU A 101 -6.77 4.88 -3.43
C GLU A 101 -7.46 3.64 -2.87
N VAL A 102 -8.25 2.95 -3.68
CA VAL A 102 -8.93 1.70 -3.32
C VAL A 102 -8.09 0.52 -3.78
N ASP A 103 -7.53 -0.21 -2.82
CA ASP A 103 -6.69 -1.37 -3.05
C ASP A 103 -7.50 -2.66 -2.94
N VAL A 104 -7.55 -3.42 -4.03
CA VAL A 104 -8.09 -4.77 -4.07
C VAL A 104 -6.92 -5.74 -4.05
N PHE A 105 -6.72 -6.43 -2.92
CA PHE A 105 -5.61 -7.36 -2.75
C PHE A 105 -5.85 -8.68 -3.49
N GLU A 106 -4.75 -9.29 -3.91
CA GLU A 106 -4.66 -10.53 -4.69
C GLU A 106 -3.78 -11.56 -3.93
N GLY A 107 -3.66 -12.76 -4.50
CA GLY A 107 -2.83 -13.83 -3.94
C GLY A 107 -3.24 -14.24 -2.53
N ASP A 108 -2.28 -14.33 -1.61
CA ASP A 108 -2.52 -14.72 -0.22
C ASP A 108 -3.35 -13.70 0.58
N ASN A 109 -3.48 -12.47 0.05
CA ASN A 109 -4.29 -11.42 0.64
C ASN A 109 -5.62 -11.22 -0.09
N ALA A 110 -5.99 -12.12 -1.01
CA ALA A 110 -7.22 -12.01 -1.79
C ALA A 110 -8.48 -11.95 -0.90
N GLY A 111 -9.40 -11.06 -1.28
CA GLY A 111 -10.64 -10.80 -0.55
C GLY A 111 -10.56 -9.57 0.36
N LEU A 112 -9.36 -9.11 0.71
CA LEU A 112 -9.17 -7.84 1.40
C LEU A 112 -9.32 -6.67 0.42
N VAL A 113 -10.16 -5.70 0.78
CA VAL A 113 -10.27 -4.41 0.08
C VAL A 113 -10.18 -3.28 1.10
N VAL A 114 -9.22 -2.39 0.90
CA VAL A 114 -9.03 -1.20 1.74
C VAL A 114 -9.02 0.04 0.88
N ALA A 115 -9.35 1.17 1.47
CA ALA A 115 -9.24 2.47 0.82
C ALA A 115 -8.40 3.41 1.67
N GLU A 116 -7.47 4.11 1.03
CA GLU A 116 -6.57 5.08 1.64
C GLU A 116 -6.86 6.46 1.04
N VAL A 117 -6.73 7.50 1.87
CA VAL A 117 -6.80 8.89 1.44
C VAL A 117 -5.68 9.68 2.11
N GLU A 118 -4.88 10.36 1.30
CA GLU A 118 -3.81 11.23 1.76
C GLU A 118 -4.37 12.60 2.19
N LEU A 119 -3.81 13.16 3.26
CA LEU A 119 -4.21 14.40 3.89
C LEU A 119 -3.00 15.34 4.01
N GLU A 120 -3.26 16.63 3.90
CA GLU A 120 -2.28 17.71 4.08
C GLU A 120 -1.86 17.84 5.55
N HIS A 121 -2.76 17.54 6.49
CA HIS A 121 -2.51 17.57 7.93
C HIS A 121 -3.44 16.63 8.71
N ALA A 122 -3.04 16.25 9.93
CA ALA A 122 -3.72 15.24 10.74
C ALA A 122 -5.16 15.60 11.13
N GLN A 123 -5.46 16.90 11.23
CA GLN A 123 -6.80 17.41 11.55
C GLN A 123 -7.72 17.58 10.33
N GLN A 124 -7.24 17.26 9.13
CA GLN A 124 -8.06 17.37 7.92
C GLN A 124 -9.11 16.26 7.92
N GLU A 125 -10.35 16.64 7.65
CA GLU A 125 -11.46 15.70 7.50
C GLU A 125 -11.76 15.56 6.00
N PRO A 126 -11.41 14.43 5.38
CA PRO A 126 -11.81 14.17 3.99
C PRO A 126 -13.31 13.88 3.92
N GLU A 127 -13.91 14.08 2.75
CA GLU A 127 -15.26 13.58 2.50
C GLU A 127 -15.25 12.05 2.54
N ILE A 128 -16.01 11.46 3.47
CA ILE A 128 -16.09 9.99 3.62
C ILE A 128 -17.27 9.46 2.80
N PRO A 129 -17.02 8.76 1.68
CA PRO A 129 -18.08 8.22 0.85
C PRO A 129 -18.74 7.01 1.52
N ALA A 130 -20.00 6.72 1.19
CA ALA A 130 -20.77 5.64 1.81
C ALA A 130 -20.20 4.22 1.62
N TRP A 131 -19.25 4.03 0.69
CA TRP A 131 -18.56 2.76 0.49
C TRP A 131 -17.32 2.59 1.40
N ALA A 132 -16.83 3.67 2.01
CA ALA A 132 -15.79 3.63 3.03
C ALA A 132 -16.44 3.40 4.40
N GLY A 133 -16.11 2.29 5.03
CA GLY A 133 -16.69 1.83 6.29
C GLY A 133 -15.82 2.16 7.49
N GLU A 134 -15.45 1.12 8.24
CA GLU A 134 -14.63 1.27 9.45
C GLU A 134 -13.24 1.84 9.14
N GLU A 135 -12.83 2.85 9.91
CA GLU A 135 -11.47 3.37 9.87
C GLU A 135 -10.51 2.41 10.60
N VAL A 136 -9.48 1.97 9.89
CA VAL A 136 -8.44 1.03 10.38
C VAL A 136 -7.04 1.63 10.31
N SER A 137 -6.91 2.96 10.25
CA SER A 137 -5.64 3.70 10.17
C SER A 137 -4.62 3.29 11.24
N HIS A 138 -5.09 2.94 12.44
CA HIS A 138 -4.27 2.59 13.59
C HIS A 138 -4.20 1.09 13.88
N ASP A 139 -4.84 0.25 13.05
CA ASP A 139 -4.79 -1.20 13.22
C ASP A 139 -3.60 -1.79 12.43
N PRO A 140 -2.56 -2.29 13.13
CA PRO A 140 -1.36 -2.79 12.48
C PRO A 140 -1.60 -3.98 11.56
N ARG A 141 -2.72 -4.71 11.71
CA ARG A 141 -3.03 -5.88 10.86
C ARG A 141 -3.13 -5.50 9.39
N TYR A 142 -3.61 -4.28 9.09
CA TYR A 142 -3.81 -3.77 7.73
C TYR A 142 -2.57 -3.08 7.13
N TYR A 143 -1.41 -3.22 7.75
CA TYR A 143 -0.15 -2.72 7.19
C TYR A 143 0.47 -3.75 6.26
N ASN A 144 1.04 -3.32 5.13
CA ASN A 144 1.68 -4.23 4.17
C ASN A 144 2.74 -5.13 4.83
N THR A 145 3.52 -4.60 5.78
CA THR A 145 4.51 -5.40 6.52
C THR A 145 3.87 -6.51 7.35
N SER A 146 2.68 -6.27 7.89
CA SER A 146 1.92 -7.27 8.66
C SER A 146 1.25 -8.28 7.74
N LEU A 147 0.68 -7.83 6.61
CA LEU A 147 0.09 -8.70 5.58
C LEU A 147 1.11 -9.65 4.94
N VAL A 148 2.40 -9.30 4.92
CA VAL A 148 3.48 -10.23 4.53
C VAL A 148 3.74 -11.27 5.62
N GLN A 149 3.67 -10.90 6.90
CA GLN A 149 3.97 -11.82 8.01
C GLN A 149 2.79 -12.75 8.35
N HIS A 150 1.58 -12.24 8.23
CA HIS A 150 0.33 -12.92 8.53
C HIS A 150 -0.72 -12.48 7.51
N PRO A 151 -0.76 -13.15 6.34
CA PRO A 151 -1.61 -12.74 5.24
C PRO A 151 -3.09 -12.94 5.57
N TYR A 152 -3.95 -12.21 4.86
CA TYR A 152 -5.39 -12.14 5.12
C TYR A 152 -6.08 -13.51 5.18
N LYS A 153 -5.64 -14.47 4.35
CA LYS A 153 -6.18 -15.84 4.36
C LYS A 153 -6.01 -16.58 5.70
N ASP A 154 -5.07 -16.14 6.55
CA ASP A 154 -4.69 -16.79 7.80
C ASP A 154 -5.20 -16.04 9.06
N TRP A 155 -5.97 -14.95 8.89
CA TRP A 155 -6.48 -14.11 9.97
C TRP A 155 -7.52 -14.78 10.87
#